data_AF-A0A3P7IM22-F1
#
_entry.id   AF-A0A3P7IM22-F1
#
_cell.length_a   1.000
_cell.length_b   1.000
_cell.length_c   1.000
_cell.angle_alpha   90.00
_cell.angle_beta   90.00
_cell.angle_gamma   90.00
#
_symmetry.space_group_name_H-M   'P 1'
#
loop_
_entity.id
_entity.type
_entity.pdbx_description
1 polymer ?
#
loop_
_entity_poly.entity_id
_entity_poly.type
_entity_poly.pdbx_seq_one_letter_code
_entity_poly.pdbx_strand_id
1 'polypeptide(L)'
;MFIATSETTRLEVEIIRLAADGGAENYLKCGAVPGTYPTVDFGPASDENIKSAFEAQRKFMPNGRGPLANSEFYPGWFVLWGAKRAHVPTVEAIVKSAKCYLGASFNFYMIHGGTNFAFWNGASRDAPVSFMEGQQI
;
A
#
# COMPACT_ATOMS: atom_id res chain seq x y z
N MET A 1 -12.19 27.21 0.78
CA MET A 1 -13.30 26.86 -0.14
C MET A 1 -12.80 25.75 -1.04
N PHE A 2 -13.18 24.51 -0.76
CA PHE A 2 -12.87 23.37 -1.61
C PHE A 2 -14.09 23.13 -2.49
N ILE A 3 -13.93 23.22 -3.81
CA ILE A 3 -14.96 22.83 -4.77
C ILE A 3 -14.57 21.43 -5.23
N ALA A 4 -15.34 20.42 -4.81
CA ALA A 4 -15.27 19.08 -5.34
C ALA A 4 -16.21 19.00 -6.56
N THR A 5 -15.66 18.72 -7.75
CA THR A 5 -16.45 18.44 -8.95
C THR A 5 -16.89 16.98 -8.94
N SER A 6 -18.19 16.75 -9.20
CA SER A 6 -18.89 15.46 -9.15
C SER A 6 -18.77 14.63 -10.44
N GLU A 7 -18.56 13.33 -10.31
CA GLU A 7 -19.16 12.17 -11.05
C GLU A 7 -18.31 10.91 -10.73
N THR A 8 -18.77 9.89 -10.00
CA THR A 8 -19.73 8.85 -10.42
C THR A 8 -20.43 8.23 -9.18
N THR A 9 -21.68 7.81 -9.41
CA THR A 9 -22.84 7.46 -8.57
C THR A 9 -22.75 6.26 -7.60
N ARG A 10 -23.28 6.42 -6.36
CA ARG A 10 -24.42 5.64 -5.79
C ARG A 10 -24.80 5.99 -4.33
N LEU A 11 -24.07 6.86 -3.64
CA LEU A 11 -24.41 7.30 -2.30
C LEU A 11 -24.30 8.83 -2.23
N GLU A 12 -25.36 9.50 -1.77
CA GLU A 12 -25.43 10.95 -1.54
C GLU A 12 -24.62 11.37 -0.30
N VAL A 13 -23.39 10.87 -0.20
CA VAL A 13 -22.48 11.17 0.90
C VAL A 13 -21.27 11.87 0.31
N GLU A 14 -20.99 13.05 0.84
CA GLU A 14 -19.74 13.76 0.54
C GLU A 14 -18.60 12.98 1.22
N ILE A 15 -17.88 12.18 0.43
CA ILE A 15 -16.77 11.35 0.89
C ILE A 15 -15.46 11.79 0.23
N ILE A 16 -14.38 11.72 1.01
CA ILE A 16 -13.03 11.87 0.48
C ILE A 16 -12.67 10.59 -0.28
N ARG A 17 -12.27 10.73 -1.55
CA ARG A 17 -11.76 9.63 -2.37
C ARG A 17 -10.23 9.60 -2.26
N LEU A 18 -9.65 8.41 -2.13
CA LEU A 18 -8.21 8.20 -2.03
C LEU A 18 -7.72 7.37 -3.22
N ALA A 19 -6.48 7.61 -3.66
CA ALA A 19 -5.73 6.72 -4.55
C ALA A 19 -4.43 6.33 -3.84
N ALA A 20 -4.10 5.04 -3.78
CA ALA A 20 -2.95 4.51 -3.06
C ALA A 20 -1.97 3.85 -4.03
N ASP A 21 -0.70 4.18 -3.90
CA ASP A 21 0.38 3.70 -4.77
C ASP A 21 1.68 3.54 -3.98
N GLY A 22 2.67 2.83 -4.53
CA GLY A 22 3.99 2.73 -3.90
C GLY A 22 4.63 4.11 -3.63
N GLY A 23 5.38 4.23 -2.53
CA GLY A 23 6.04 5.46 -2.07
C GLY A 23 7.18 6.01 -2.94
N ALA A 24 7.04 6.03 -4.26
CA ALA A 24 7.98 6.63 -5.20
C ALA A 24 7.25 7.29 -6.38
N GLU A 25 7.85 8.33 -6.97
CA GLU A 25 7.21 9.16 -8.01
C GLU A 25 6.81 8.36 -9.26
N ASN A 26 7.55 7.31 -9.61
CA ASN A 26 7.25 6.48 -10.77
C ASN A 26 5.93 5.71 -10.63
N TYR A 27 5.52 5.37 -9.41
CA TYR A 27 4.22 4.76 -9.15
C TYR A 27 3.11 5.82 -9.17
N LEU A 28 3.30 6.88 -8.38
CA LEU A 28 2.33 7.99 -8.26
C LEU A 28 2.02 8.67 -9.60
N LYS A 29 2.97 8.74 -10.53
CA LYS A 29 2.76 9.33 -11.86
C LYS A 29 1.64 8.66 -12.64
N CYS A 30 1.45 7.36 -12.45
CA CYS A 30 0.44 6.58 -13.18
C CYS A 30 -0.80 6.26 -12.34
N GLY A 31 -0.71 6.32 -11.00
CA GLY A 31 -1.83 6.00 -10.12
C GLY A 31 -2.55 7.20 -9.52
N ALA A 32 -1.95 8.40 -9.50
CA ALA A 32 -2.63 9.62 -9.07
C ALA A 32 -3.72 10.03 -10.08
N VAL A 33 -4.99 10.03 -9.64
CA VAL A 33 -6.15 10.36 -10.48
C VAL A 33 -6.78 11.68 -10.03
N PRO A 34 -7.13 12.61 -10.94
CA PRO A 34 -7.85 13.84 -10.60
C PRO A 34 -9.12 13.58 -9.78
N GLY A 35 -9.35 14.38 -8.75
CA GLY A 35 -10.51 14.22 -7.85
C GLY A 35 -10.32 13.19 -6.72
N THR A 36 -9.14 12.59 -6.61
CA THR A 36 -8.74 11.73 -5.49
C THR A 36 -7.58 12.34 -4.72
N TYR A 37 -7.43 11.95 -3.46
CA TYR A 37 -6.30 12.32 -2.62
C TYR A 37 -5.22 11.23 -2.69
N PRO A 38 -4.00 11.53 -3.15
CA PRO A 38 -2.96 10.53 -3.28
C PRO A 38 -2.38 10.17 -1.91
N THR A 39 -2.29 8.88 -1.64
CA THR A 39 -1.62 8.27 -0.49
C THR A 39 -0.52 7.34 -1.00
N VAL A 40 0.38 6.95 -0.10
CA VAL A 40 1.51 6.10 -0.45
C VAL A 40 1.51 4.81 0.36
N ASP A 41 2.11 3.76 -0.17
CA ASP A 41 2.19 2.45 0.47
C ASP A 41 3.64 2.01 0.63
N PHE A 42 3.99 1.58 1.85
CA PHE A 42 5.31 1.07 2.18
C PHE A 42 5.36 0.43 3.57
N GLY A 43 6.24 -0.54 3.78
CA GLY A 43 6.47 -1.21 5.06
C GLY A 43 7.56 -0.55 5.92
N PRO A 44 8.08 -1.26 6.93
CA PRO A 44 9.22 -0.83 7.71
C PRO A 44 10.42 -0.45 6.84
N ALA A 45 10.97 0.73 7.08
CA ALA A 45 12.06 1.29 6.28
C ALA A 45 12.94 2.22 7.13
N SER A 46 14.06 2.69 6.58
CA SER A 46 14.86 3.73 7.24
C SER A 46 14.11 5.06 7.24
N ASP A 47 14.45 5.93 8.20
CA ASP A 47 13.85 7.25 8.36
C ASP A 47 13.96 8.08 7.07
N GLU A 48 15.08 7.95 6.33
CA GLU A 48 15.30 8.60 5.03
C GLU A 48 14.33 8.09 3.95
N ASN A 49 14.10 6.79 3.90
CA ASN A 49 13.16 6.20 2.93
C ASN A 49 11.72 6.56 3.26
N ILE A 50 11.35 6.59 4.55
CA ILE A 50 10.03 7.06 5.00
C ILE A 50 9.82 8.52 4.59
N LYS A 51 10.84 9.36 4.82
CA LYS A 51 10.81 10.78 4.42
C LYS A 51 10.68 10.92 2.91
N SER A 52 11.46 10.16 2.15
CA SER A 52 11.43 10.18 0.68
C SER A 52 10.06 9.78 0.13
N ALA A 53 9.42 8.76 0.70
CA ALA A 53 8.08 8.34 0.31
C ALA A 53 7.03 9.45 0.54
N PHE A 54 7.09 10.15 1.67
CA PHE A 54 6.19 11.26 1.93
C PHE A 54 6.52 12.54 1.14
N GLU A 55 7.78 12.76 0.79
CA GLU A 55 8.18 13.81 -0.14
C GLU A 55 7.61 13.52 -1.54
N ALA A 56 7.63 12.25 -1.98
CA ALA A 56 6.97 11.83 -3.22
C ALA A 56 5.46 12.07 -3.14
N GLN A 57 4.79 11.66 -2.05
CA GLN A 57 3.36 11.94 -1.84
C GLN A 57 3.06 13.45 -1.98
N ARG A 58 3.85 14.31 -1.33
CA ARG A 58 3.68 15.77 -1.37
C ARG A 58 3.67 16.35 -2.78
N LYS A 59 4.44 15.80 -3.72
CA LYS A 59 4.50 16.30 -5.10
C LYS A 59 3.18 16.11 -5.86
N PHE A 60 2.41 15.10 -5.50
CA PHE A 60 1.14 14.77 -6.15
C PHE A 60 -0.07 15.31 -5.39
N MET A 61 0.10 15.74 -4.14
CA MET A 61 -0.98 16.35 -3.36
C MET A 61 -1.43 17.70 -3.93
N PRO A 62 -2.73 18.05 -3.83
CA PRO A 62 -3.22 19.37 -4.19
C PRO A 62 -2.44 20.49 -3.50
N ASN A 63 -1.74 21.31 -4.29
CA ASN A 63 -0.88 22.40 -3.81
C ASN A 63 0.23 21.97 -2.82
N GLY A 64 0.59 20.67 -2.78
CA GLY A 64 1.57 20.12 -1.85
C GLY A 64 1.15 20.15 -0.37
N ARG A 65 -0.14 20.30 -0.08
CA ARG A 65 -0.69 20.47 1.27
C ARG A 65 -1.62 19.33 1.68
N GLY A 66 -1.81 19.19 2.99
CA GLY A 66 -2.70 18.20 3.61
C GLY A 66 -1.94 17.15 4.42
N PRO A 67 -2.68 16.19 5.01
CA PRO A 67 -2.11 15.12 5.82
C PRO A 67 -1.27 14.15 4.98
N LEU A 68 -0.12 13.77 5.52
CA LEU A 68 0.62 12.62 4.99
C LEU A 68 -0.11 11.35 5.39
N ALA A 69 -0.15 10.37 4.50
CA ALA A 69 -0.92 9.14 4.72
C ALA A 69 -0.22 7.93 4.10
N ASN A 70 0.03 6.91 4.93
CA ASN A 70 0.41 5.57 4.47
C ASN A 70 -0.82 4.65 4.46
N SER A 71 -1.37 4.36 3.27
CA SER A 71 -2.59 3.58 3.15
C SER A 71 -2.36 2.10 3.45
N GLU A 72 -1.16 1.60 3.20
CA GLU A 72 -0.75 0.23 3.48
C GLU A 72 0.64 0.17 4.11
N PHE A 73 0.69 0.23 5.44
CA PHE A 73 1.89 -0.10 6.20
C PHE A 73 1.98 -1.61 6.39
N TYR A 74 3.02 -2.23 5.82
CA TYR A 74 3.20 -3.69 5.78
C TYR A 74 4.01 -4.26 6.95
N PRO A 75 3.40 -4.70 8.08
CA PRO A 75 4.11 -5.36 9.17
C PRO A 75 4.55 -6.80 8.83
N GLY A 76 4.24 -7.29 7.63
CA GLY A 76 4.54 -8.62 7.13
C GLY A 76 4.29 -8.70 5.64
N TRP A 77 4.42 -9.89 5.06
CA TRP A 77 4.19 -10.11 3.64
C TRP A 77 3.42 -11.40 3.39
N PHE A 78 2.74 -11.49 2.25
CA PHE A 78 2.11 -12.74 1.82
C PHE A 78 3.18 -13.80 1.50
N VAL A 79 2.78 -15.07 1.56
CA VAL A 79 3.63 -16.21 1.20
C VAL A 79 3.12 -16.89 -0.05
N LEU A 80 4.04 -17.44 -0.84
CA LEU A 80 3.75 -18.16 -2.07
C LEU A 80 4.00 -19.66 -1.86
N TRP A 81 3.24 -20.50 -2.56
CA TRP A 81 3.53 -21.93 -2.61
C TRP A 81 4.97 -22.16 -3.09
N GLY A 82 5.66 -23.13 -2.47
CA GLY A 82 7.08 -23.42 -2.74
C GLY A 82 8.08 -22.44 -2.12
N ALA A 83 7.65 -21.35 -1.46
CA ALA A 83 8.56 -20.43 -0.80
C ALA A 83 9.26 -21.09 0.40
N LYS A 84 10.57 -20.92 0.52
CA LYS A 84 11.38 -21.51 1.60
C LYS A 84 11.22 -20.78 2.94
N ARG A 85 10.82 -19.51 2.92
CA ARG A 85 10.67 -18.66 4.10
C ARG A 85 9.65 -17.56 3.85
N ALA A 86 8.94 -17.17 4.91
CA ALA A 86 8.18 -15.93 4.92
C ALA A 86 9.12 -14.73 5.13
N HIS A 87 8.81 -13.60 4.52
CA HIS A 87 9.45 -12.34 4.86
C HIS A 87 8.64 -11.66 5.97
N VAL A 88 9.20 -11.60 7.16
CA VAL A 88 8.57 -10.99 8.34
C VAL A 88 9.56 -9.98 8.92
N PRO A 89 9.26 -8.66 8.87
CA PRO A 89 10.04 -7.65 9.57
C PRO A 89 10.09 -7.92 11.08
N THR A 90 11.15 -7.47 11.76
CA THR A 90 11.21 -7.61 13.23
C THR A 90 10.20 -6.68 13.90
N VAL A 91 9.75 -7.06 15.10
CA VAL A 91 8.82 -6.23 15.90
C VAL A 91 9.41 -4.84 16.14
N GLU A 92 10.71 -4.77 16.40
CA GLU A 92 11.43 -3.51 16.60
C GLU A 92 11.41 -2.64 15.35
N ALA A 93 11.60 -3.21 14.16
CA ALA A 93 11.54 -2.48 12.90
C ALA A 93 10.13 -1.93 12.63
N ILE A 94 9.09 -2.74 12.90
CA ILE A 94 7.69 -2.36 12.76
C ILE A 94 7.36 -1.20 13.72
N VAL A 95 7.66 -1.36 15.01
CA VAL A 95 7.37 -0.36 16.04
C VAL A 95 8.17 0.92 15.81
N LYS A 96 9.45 0.82 15.43
CA LYS A 96 10.28 1.99 15.12
C LYS A 96 9.68 2.78 13.96
N SER A 97 9.40 2.11 12.84
CA SER A 97 8.85 2.77 11.64
C SER A 97 7.47 3.37 11.93
N ALA A 98 6.62 2.65 12.67
CA ALA A 98 5.30 3.15 13.06
C ALA A 98 5.38 4.41 13.94
N LYS A 99 6.38 4.51 14.83
CA LYS A 99 6.63 5.71 15.65
C LYS A 99 7.15 6.88 14.83
N CYS A 100 7.84 6.66 13.72
CA CYS A 100 8.26 7.75 12.83
C CYS A 100 7.06 8.45 12.17
N TYR A 101 5.84 7.87 12.22
CA TYR A 101 4.61 8.48 11.70
C TYR A 101 3.91 9.46 12.67
N LEU A 102 4.54 9.98 13.73
CA LEU A 102 3.90 10.87 14.72
C LEU A 102 3.25 12.18 14.17
N GLY A 103 3.25 12.40 12.84
CA GLY A 103 2.47 13.43 12.15
C GLY A 103 1.80 12.98 10.84
N ALA A 104 1.76 11.67 10.56
CA ALA A 104 1.12 11.08 9.39
C ALA A 104 0.04 10.08 9.82
N SER A 105 -1.04 9.97 9.05
CA SER A 105 -2.00 8.87 9.22
C SER A 105 -1.43 7.60 8.60
N PHE A 106 -1.70 6.45 9.18
CA PHE A 106 -1.30 5.18 8.57
C PHE A 106 -2.30 4.07 8.89
N ASN A 107 -2.31 3.02 8.06
CA ASN A 107 -3.14 1.84 8.23
C ASN A 107 -2.28 0.57 8.16
N PHE A 108 -2.47 -0.35 9.11
CA PHE A 108 -1.76 -1.63 9.12
C PHE A 108 -2.37 -2.58 8.10
N TYR A 109 -1.60 -2.92 7.07
CA TYR A 109 -1.95 -3.90 6.05
C TYR A 109 -1.07 -5.15 6.21
N MET A 110 -1.46 -6.19 6.96
CA MET A 110 -2.75 -6.39 7.64
C MET A 110 -2.58 -6.32 9.15
N ILE A 111 -3.58 -5.75 9.84
CA ILE A 111 -3.70 -5.91 11.30
C ILE A 111 -4.16 -7.32 11.70
N HIS A 112 -5.02 -7.94 10.88
CA HIS A 112 -5.44 -9.33 10.98
C HIS A 112 -5.73 -9.87 9.58
N GLY A 113 -4.94 -10.82 9.09
CA GLY A 113 -5.01 -11.29 7.69
C GLY A 113 -6.12 -12.30 7.40
N GLY A 114 -6.50 -13.14 8.38
CA GLY A 114 -7.48 -14.20 8.18
C GLY A 114 -6.99 -15.34 7.26
N THR A 115 -7.94 -15.94 6.52
CA THR A 115 -7.70 -17.14 5.71
C THR A 115 -8.42 -17.03 4.36
N ASN A 116 -7.70 -17.30 3.27
CA ASN A 116 -8.31 -17.48 1.95
C ASN A 116 -8.87 -18.92 1.85
N PHE A 117 -10.16 -19.10 2.09
CA PHE A 117 -10.82 -20.41 1.97
C PHE A 117 -11.10 -20.79 0.51
N ALA A 118 -11.28 -22.09 0.25
CA ALA A 118 -11.57 -22.64 -1.08
C ALA A 118 -10.58 -22.12 -2.14
N PHE A 119 -11.06 -21.44 -3.17
CA PHE A 119 -10.27 -20.99 -4.32
C PHE A 119 -10.12 -19.46 -4.39
N TRP A 120 -10.18 -18.76 -3.26
CA TRP A 120 -10.06 -17.29 -3.20
C TRP A 120 -8.61 -16.78 -3.20
N ASN A 121 -7.60 -17.66 -3.27
CA ASN A 121 -6.20 -17.22 -3.31
C ASN A 121 -5.86 -16.56 -4.65
N GLY A 122 -5.03 -15.51 -4.59
CA GLY A 122 -4.36 -14.96 -5.77
C GLY A 122 -3.16 -15.81 -6.23
N ALA A 123 -2.44 -15.30 -7.23
CA ALA A 123 -1.18 -15.86 -7.72
C ALA A 123 -0.18 -14.73 -8.02
N SER A 124 1.12 -15.04 -7.97
CA SER A 124 2.18 -14.14 -8.38
C SER A 124 2.99 -14.80 -9.51
N ARG A 125 3.41 -14.00 -10.50
CA ARG A 125 4.28 -14.47 -11.59
C ARG A 125 5.61 -15.02 -11.06
N ASP A 126 6.09 -14.51 -9.94
CA ASP A 126 7.36 -14.88 -9.33
C ASP A 126 7.22 -16.04 -8.32
N ALA A 127 6.09 -16.75 -8.33
CA ALA A 127 5.90 -17.90 -7.47
C ALA A 127 6.97 -18.96 -7.78
N PRO A 128 7.68 -19.50 -6.75
CA PRO A 128 8.80 -20.43 -6.94
C PRO A 128 8.33 -21.86 -7.29
N VAL A 129 7.15 -21.99 -7.89
CA VAL A 129 6.58 -23.23 -8.39
C VAL A 129 6.62 -23.19 -9.92
N SER A 130 7.35 -24.14 -10.51
CA SER A 130 7.36 -24.33 -11.95
C SER A 130 6.35 -25.41 -12.34
N PHE A 131 5.61 -25.19 -13.41
CA PHE A 131 4.96 -26.31 -14.11
C PHE A 131 6.06 -27.24 -14.62
N MET A 132 6.11 -28.47 -14.08
CA MET A 132 6.91 -29.54 -14.66
C MET A 132 6.13 -30.06 -15.88
N GLU A 133 6.45 -29.54 -17.06
CA GLU A 133 5.89 -30.00 -18.32
C GLU A 133 6.34 -31.47 -18.53
N GLY A 134 5.44 -32.44 -18.34
CA GLY A 134 5.72 -33.86 -18.60
C GLY A 134 5.25 -34.90 -17.58
N GLN A 135 4.65 -34.53 -16.44
CA GLN A 135 3.94 -35.51 -15.60
C GLN A 135 2.48 -35.62 -16.04
N GLN A 136 2.19 -36.61 -16.88
CA GLN A 136 0.82 -37.11 -17.07
C GLN A 136 0.29 -37.56 -15.70
N ILE A 137 -0.86 -37.01 -15.31
CA ILE A 137 -1.75 -37.57 -14.29
C ILE A 137 -2.39 -38.87 -14.79
#